data_AF-A0AA35KXC5-F1
#
_entry.id   AF-A0AA35KXC5-F1
#
_cell.length_a   1.000
_cell.length_b   1.000
_cell.length_c   1.000
_cell.angle_alpha   90.00
_cell.angle_beta   90.00
_cell.angle_gamma   90.00
#
_symmetry.space_group_name_H-M   'P 1'
#
loop_
_entity.id
_entity.type
_entity.pdbx_description
1 polymer ?
#
loop_
_entity_poly.entity_id
_entity_poly.type
_entity_poly.pdbx_seq_one_letter_code
_entity_poly.pdbx_strand_id
1 'polypeptide(L)'
;MLPAAVLLALALRRAAGLDLGLSTKCVSIPTDMAMCHDIGYSEMRLPNLLGHVGLPEVVGKAAAWQRLVSTGCHPHAGIFLCSLFAPVCLDTFIQPCRSMCVAVRDSCAPVLQCQGRPWPGSLDCDRFPADEDTCLASLGKDAKRGLGAFPKPICQTCPASDELLTRRKVLDIFCIGNFAAKVKLSRKRPAFGAQEYDIDCQVEFINQGSLLPFDARSVIKQWFLINGNCTRQLVHAHRPKVYLIVGTTEEMNIVVNQVYHWQKWDYRLTLATQKLKHRKSTALQCEACTGLGQNCTGEVVTCPQDHNFCGITLFESELFEENVKVNGIIKNCVPSNYCEVGSADINLGKKRRSRTSVSCCKTDACNTAFPAKLKRLETKLNGLRCPACYASFSDSCSDETVDCVGSESHCIDLAGFIHTGEATGKVAMKGCATPAVCAPILGGAATFTGISSAITNLESDRSNDPSYLS
;
A
#
# COMPACT_ATOMS: atom_id res chain seq x y z
N MET A 1 -84.27 -2.30 -7.33
CA MET A 1 -83.47 -3.40 -7.92
C MET A 1 -82.55 -2.80 -8.97
N LEU A 2 -81.34 -2.41 -8.57
CA LEU A 2 -80.26 -2.08 -9.51
C LEU A 2 -79.50 -3.39 -9.83
N PRO A 3 -79.04 -3.59 -11.07
CA PRO A 3 -78.56 -4.88 -11.53
C PRO A 3 -77.19 -5.21 -10.93
N ALA A 4 -76.99 -6.50 -10.65
CA ALA A 4 -75.77 -7.11 -10.09
C ALA A 4 -74.48 -6.93 -10.93
N ALA A 5 -74.54 -6.17 -12.02
CA ALA A 5 -73.41 -5.85 -12.89
C ALA A 5 -72.50 -4.72 -12.38
N VAL A 6 -72.94 -3.92 -11.40
CA VAL A 6 -72.16 -2.76 -10.89
C VAL A 6 -71.17 -3.15 -9.79
N LEU A 7 -71.38 -4.28 -9.09
CA LEU A 7 -70.49 -4.73 -8.01
C LEU A 7 -69.26 -5.52 -8.50
N LEU A 8 -69.20 -5.96 -9.76
CA LEU A 8 -68.01 -6.60 -10.33
C LEU A 8 -66.98 -5.59 -10.87
N ALA A 9 -67.36 -4.32 -11.04
CA ALA A 9 -66.46 -3.27 -11.55
C ALA A 9 -65.55 -2.66 -10.46
N LEU A 10 -65.76 -3.01 -9.18
CA LEU A 10 -64.98 -2.48 -8.05
C LEU A 10 -64.02 -3.51 -7.43
N ALA A 11 -63.99 -4.76 -7.94
CA ALA A 11 -63.17 -5.84 -7.38
C ALA A 11 -62.08 -6.38 -8.32
N LEU A 12 -61.94 -5.87 -9.55
CA LEU A 12 -60.84 -6.24 -10.45
C LEU A 12 -60.17 -5.00 -11.03
N ARG A 13 -58.85 -4.92 -10.78
CA ARG A 13 -57.85 -3.98 -11.33
C ARG A 13 -57.61 -2.66 -10.57
N ARG A 14 -57.42 -2.78 -9.25
CA ARG A 14 -56.25 -2.15 -8.61
C ARG A 14 -54.97 -2.86 -9.08
N ALA A 15 -54.59 -2.62 -10.33
CA ALA A 15 -53.30 -3.00 -10.92
C ALA A 15 -53.18 -2.28 -12.27
N ALA A 16 -53.18 -0.96 -12.22
CA ALA A 16 -52.57 -0.12 -13.23
C ALA A 16 -51.69 0.87 -12.47
N GLY A 17 -50.70 0.32 -11.74
CA GLY A 17 -49.49 1.09 -11.54
C GLY A 17 -48.98 1.42 -12.94
N LEU A 18 -48.76 2.70 -13.22
CA LEU A 18 -48.21 3.12 -14.49
C LEU A 18 -46.89 2.36 -14.71
N ASP A 19 -46.92 1.33 -15.56
CA ASP A 19 -45.77 1.01 -16.40
C ASP A 19 -45.57 2.24 -17.29
N LEU A 20 -44.81 3.22 -16.76
CA LEU A 20 -44.08 4.13 -17.60
C LEU A 20 -43.13 3.26 -18.41
N GLY A 21 -43.60 2.83 -19.58
CA GLY A 21 -42.84 2.18 -20.64
C GLY A 21 -41.73 3.11 -21.12
N LEU A 22 -40.73 3.33 -20.28
CA LEU A 22 -39.46 3.92 -20.65
C LEU A 22 -38.77 2.86 -21.51
N SER A 23 -38.96 3.00 -22.83
CA SER A 23 -38.22 2.25 -23.84
C SER A 23 -36.74 2.30 -23.47
N THR A 24 -36.18 1.15 -23.15
CA THR A 24 -34.78 1.08 -22.74
C THR A 24 -33.90 1.26 -23.95
N LYS A 25 -32.95 2.18 -23.85
CA LYS A 25 -32.03 2.50 -24.93
C LYS A 25 -30.60 2.33 -24.49
N CYS A 26 -29.75 1.91 -25.42
CA CYS A 26 -28.32 1.93 -25.23
C CYS A 26 -27.75 3.22 -25.79
N VAL A 27 -26.82 3.79 -25.03
CA VAL A 27 -26.15 5.04 -25.37
C VAL A 27 -24.66 4.88 -25.09
N SER A 28 -23.83 5.51 -25.90
CA SER A 28 -22.38 5.50 -25.68
C SER A 28 -22.05 6.25 -24.38
N ILE A 29 -21.08 5.72 -23.62
CA ILE A 29 -20.59 6.35 -22.41
C ILE A 29 -19.81 7.62 -22.81
N PRO A 30 -20.23 8.81 -22.38
CA PRO A 30 -19.55 10.05 -22.75
C PRO A 30 -18.13 10.15 -22.17
N THR A 31 -17.22 10.81 -22.89
CA THR A 31 -15.84 11.06 -22.44
C THR A 31 -15.75 11.96 -21.21
N ASP A 32 -16.76 12.79 -20.96
CA ASP A 32 -16.86 13.62 -19.75
C ASP A 32 -17.35 12.84 -18.52
N MET A 33 -17.81 11.60 -18.69
CA MET A 33 -18.11 10.66 -17.60
C MET A 33 -16.85 9.93 -17.12
N ALA A 34 -15.85 10.69 -16.66
CA ALA A 34 -14.50 10.21 -16.35
C ALA A 34 -14.41 8.98 -15.41
N MET A 35 -15.42 8.74 -14.57
CA MET A 35 -15.48 7.59 -13.67
C MET A 35 -15.66 6.26 -14.42
N CYS A 36 -16.42 6.29 -15.52
CA CYS A 36 -16.92 5.09 -16.21
C CYS A 36 -16.51 5.03 -17.69
N HIS A 37 -15.77 6.02 -18.19
CA HIS A 37 -15.16 5.95 -19.50
C HIS A 37 -14.02 4.90 -19.50
N ASP A 38 -13.93 4.08 -20.55
CA ASP A 38 -12.90 3.04 -20.74
C ASP A 38 -12.79 1.95 -19.65
N ILE A 39 -13.90 1.62 -18.97
CA ILE A 39 -13.93 0.56 -17.93
C ILE A 39 -14.05 -0.87 -18.49
N GLY A 40 -13.78 -1.07 -19.79
CA GLY A 40 -13.87 -2.36 -20.49
C GLY A 40 -15.09 -2.52 -21.40
N TYR A 41 -15.98 -1.53 -21.44
CA TYR A 41 -17.09 -1.42 -22.40
C TYR A 41 -17.39 0.05 -22.71
N SER A 42 -18.04 0.31 -23.85
CA SER A 42 -18.26 1.66 -24.38
C SER A 42 -19.73 2.10 -24.41
N GLU A 43 -20.68 1.19 -24.19
CA GLU A 43 -22.12 1.46 -24.22
C GLU A 43 -22.81 1.09 -22.92
N MET A 44 -23.73 1.95 -22.49
CA MET A 44 -24.52 1.79 -21.27
C MET A 44 -26.02 1.86 -21.53
N ARG A 45 -26.79 1.25 -20.64
CA ARG A 45 -28.26 1.24 -20.70
C ARG A 45 -28.89 2.40 -19.92
N LEU A 46 -29.96 2.99 -20.47
CA LEU A 46 -30.86 3.91 -19.79
C LEU A 46 -32.32 3.41 -19.85
N PRO A 47 -33.13 3.57 -18.78
CA PRO A 47 -32.74 4.10 -17.46
C PRO A 47 -31.73 3.19 -16.76
N ASN A 48 -30.82 3.78 -15.96
CA ASN A 48 -29.83 2.98 -15.21
C ASN A 48 -30.43 2.42 -13.91
N LEU A 49 -29.64 1.65 -13.14
CA LEU A 49 -30.09 1.02 -11.88
C LEU A 49 -30.42 2.01 -10.76
N LEU A 50 -30.11 3.29 -10.94
CA LEU A 50 -30.48 4.39 -10.04
C LEU A 50 -31.73 5.15 -10.52
N GLY A 51 -32.32 4.74 -11.65
CA GLY A 51 -33.52 5.35 -12.23
C GLY A 51 -33.27 6.61 -13.06
N HIS A 52 -32.02 6.97 -13.36
CA HIS A 52 -31.72 8.13 -14.19
C HIS A 52 -32.01 7.82 -15.66
N VAL A 53 -32.69 8.74 -16.35
CA VAL A 53 -33.21 8.52 -17.72
C VAL A 53 -32.45 9.30 -18.80
N GLY A 54 -31.67 10.32 -18.40
CA GLY A 54 -30.98 11.23 -19.31
C GLY A 54 -29.48 11.33 -19.03
N LEU A 55 -28.66 11.34 -20.09
CA LEU A 55 -27.20 11.45 -19.99
C LEU A 55 -26.73 12.66 -19.16
N PRO A 56 -27.25 13.89 -19.34
CA PRO A 56 -26.79 15.03 -18.53
C PRO A 56 -27.01 14.84 -17.03
N GLU A 57 -28.11 14.18 -16.63
CA GLU A 57 -28.40 13.85 -15.23
C GLU A 57 -27.41 12.80 -14.71
N VAL A 58 -27.16 11.75 -15.49
CA VAL A 58 -26.23 10.66 -15.15
C VAL A 58 -24.82 11.22 -14.96
N VAL A 59 -24.33 12.01 -15.91
CA VAL A 59 -22.99 12.61 -15.87
C VAL A 59 -22.85 13.54 -14.66
N GLY A 60 -23.80 14.43 -14.43
CA GLY A 60 -23.75 15.34 -13.28
C GLY A 60 -23.78 14.62 -11.92
N LYS A 61 -24.61 13.58 -11.79
CA LYS A 61 -24.68 12.79 -10.55
C LYS A 61 -23.46 11.87 -10.37
N ALA A 62 -22.92 11.29 -11.43
CA ALA A 62 -21.71 10.49 -11.40
C ALA A 62 -20.47 11.33 -11.06
N ALA A 63 -20.40 12.58 -11.54
CA ALA A 63 -19.30 13.49 -11.24
C ALA A 63 -19.12 13.76 -9.74
N ALA A 64 -20.20 13.71 -8.95
CA ALA A 64 -20.13 13.85 -7.49
C ALA A 64 -19.33 12.71 -6.82
N TRP A 65 -19.27 11.53 -7.44
CA TRP A 65 -18.56 10.35 -6.95
C TRP A 65 -17.11 10.27 -7.42
N GLN A 66 -16.75 11.02 -8.47
CA GLN A 66 -15.39 11.03 -9.05
C GLN A 66 -14.31 11.27 -7.99
N ARG A 67 -14.55 12.21 -7.07
CA ARG A 67 -13.58 12.54 -6.01
C ARG A 67 -13.41 11.40 -5.00
N LEU A 68 -14.49 10.68 -4.66
CA LEU A 68 -14.40 9.51 -3.77
C LEU A 68 -13.58 8.40 -4.44
N VAL A 69 -13.89 8.07 -5.70
CA VAL A 69 -13.15 7.03 -6.45
C VAL A 69 -11.68 7.41 -6.60
N SER A 70 -11.39 8.70 -6.84
CA SER A 70 -10.02 9.21 -6.97
C SER A 70 -9.23 9.17 -5.65
N THR A 71 -9.87 8.96 -4.49
CA THR A 71 -9.16 8.70 -3.23
C THR A 71 -8.54 7.30 -3.18
N GLY A 72 -8.94 6.38 -4.07
CA GLY A 72 -8.45 5.01 -4.04
C GLY A 72 -8.89 4.22 -2.79
N CYS A 73 -9.98 4.61 -2.13
CA CYS A 73 -10.47 3.97 -0.90
C CYS A 73 -10.75 2.47 -1.05
N HIS A 74 -11.09 2.01 -2.26
CA HIS A 74 -11.24 0.58 -2.55
C HIS A 74 -10.97 0.33 -4.05
N PRO A 75 -10.27 -0.75 -4.44
CA PRO A 75 -9.94 -1.04 -5.84
C PRO A 75 -11.19 -1.21 -6.72
N HIS A 76 -12.24 -1.82 -6.17
CA HIS A 76 -13.51 -2.04 -6.88
C HIS A 76 -14.52 -0.88 -6.77
N ALA A 77 -14.19 0.26 -6.14
CA ALA A 77 -15.14 1.35 -5.95
C ALA A 77 -15.69 1.90 -7.29
N GLY A 78 -14.80 2.10 -8.27
CA GLY A 78 -15.18 2.57 -9.61
C GLY A 78 -16.10 1.57 -10.33
N ILE A 79 -15.70 0.29 -10.38
CA ILE A 79 -16.47 -0.78 -11.03
C ILE A 79 -17.85 -0.93 -10.37
N PHE A 80 -17.92 -0.92 -9.04
CA PHE A 80 -19.18 -0.97 -8.30
C PHE A 80 -20.10 0.18 -8.68
N LEU A 81 -19.61 1.42 -8.64
CA LEU A 81 -20.43 2.59 -8.98
C LEU A 81 -20.84 2.60 -10.45
N CYS A 82 -19.95 2.22 -11.36
CA CYS A 82 -20.26 2.16 -12.79
C CYS A 82 -21.26 1.06 -13.14
N SER A 83 -21.29 -0.06 -12.41
CA SER A 83 -22.35 -1.06 -12.56
C SER A 83 -23.75 -0.48 -12.33
N LEU A 84 -23.86 0.57 -11.49
CA LEU A 84 -25.11 1.24 -11.15
C LEU A 84 -25.40 2.44 -12.07
N PHE A 85 -24.39 3.28 -12.31
CA PHE A 85 -24.52 4.51 -13.10
C PHE A 85 -24.51 4.25 -14.60
N ALA A 86 -23.71 3.31 -15.07
CA ALA A 86 -23.47 2.98 -16.46
C ALA A 86 -23.53 1.45 -16.69
N PRO A 87 -24.65 0.78 -16.38
CA PRO A 87 -24.77 -0.67 -16.57
C PRO A 87 -24.55 -1.05 -18.03
N VAL A 88 -23.89 -2.19 -18.27
CA VAL A 88 -23.62 -2.73 -19.62
C VAL A 88 -24.93 -2.81 -20.42
N CYS A 89 -24.86 -2.47 -21.72
CA CYS A 89 -25.98 -2.65 -22.65
C CYS A 89 -26.30 -4.13 -22.88
N LEU A 90 -27.07 -4.73 -21.97
CA LEU A 90 -27.62 -6.08 -22.07
C LEU A 90 -29.13 -6.04 -21.88
N ASP A 91 -29.84 -7.05 -22.38
CA ASP A 91 -31.30 -7.17 -22.24
C ASP A 91 -31.74 -7.37 -20.78
N THR A 92 -30.86 -7.94 -19.95
CA THR A 92 -31.08 -8.14 -18.52
C THR A 92 -30.17 -7.22 -17.68
N PHE A 93 -30.67 -6.79 -16.53
CA PHE A 93 -29.86 -6.04 -15.56
C PHE A 93 -29.06 -7.01 -14.69
N ILE A 94 -27.75 -6.80 -14.62
CA ILE A 94 -26.89 -7.50 -13.67
C ILE A 94 -26.52 -6.52 -12.55
N GLN A 95 -26.98 -6.81 -11.33
CA GLN A 95 -26.69 -5.98 -10.16
C GLN A 95 -25.35 -6.39 -9.52
N PRO A 96 -24.67 -5.48 -8.80
CA PRO A 96 -23.52 -5.86 -7.97
C PRO A 96 -23.96 -6.78 -6.84
N CYS A 97 -23.13 -7.75 -6.47
CA CYS A 97 -23.41 -8.60 -5.32
C CYS A 97 -23.31 -7.80 -4.01
N ARG A 98 -24.10 -8.19 -3.00
CA ARG A 98 -24.10 -7.59 -1.66
C ARG A 98 -22.70 -7.57 -1.04
N SER A 99 -21.91 -8.63 -1.22
CA SER A 99 -20.55 -8.69 -0.67
C SER A 99 -19.63 -7.60 -1.23
N MET A 100 -19.72 -7.32 -2.53
CA MET A 100 -18.96 -6.24 -3.17
C MET A 100 -19.42 -4.87 -2.66
N CYS A 101 -20.73 -4.67 -2.49
CA CYS A 101 -21.25 -3.44 -1.88
C CYS A 101 -20.70 -3.23 -0.47
N VAL A 102 -20.78 -4.25 0.39
CA VAL A 102 -20.32 -4.18 1.78
C VAL A 102 -18.83 -3.87 1.84
N ALA A 103 -18.00 -4.55 1.04
CA ALA A 103 -16.57 -4.31 0.99
C ALA A 103 -16.22 -2.87 0.56
N VAL A 104 -16.86 -2.36 -0.52
CA VAL A 104 -16.67 -0.98 -0.97
C VAL A 104 -17.15 0.02 0.07
N ARG A 105 -18.33 -0.22 0.68
CA ARG A 105 -18.90 0.64 1.73
C ARG A 105 -17.96 0.71 2.91
N ASP A 106 -17.49 -0.42 3.44
CA ASP A 106 -16.70 -0.46 4.66
C ASP A 106 -15.36 0.27 4.51
N SER A 107 -14.76 0.24 3.32
CA SER A 107 -13.52 0.98 3.02
C SER A 107 -13.74 2.45 2.65
N CYS A 108 -14.82 2.78 1.94
CA CYS A 108 -15.04 4.14 1.41
C CYS A 108 -15.97 5.02 2.26
N ALA A 109 -16.85 4.44 3.09
CA ALA A 109 -17.73 5.21 3.98
C ALA A 109 -16.97 6.07 5.00
N PRO A 110 -15.84 5.61 5.60
CA PRO A 110 -15.02 6.47 6.46
C PRO A 110 -14.48 7.71 5.72
N VAL A 111 -14.15 7.58 4.43
CA VAL A 111 -13.69 8.73 3.61
C VAL A 111 -14.83 9.73 3.40
N LEU A 112 -16.04 9.26 3.09
CA LEU A 112 -17.22 10.11 3.00
C LEU A 112 -17.51 10.83 4.33
N GLN A 113 -17.31 10.13 5.46
CA GLN A 113 -17.48 10.70 6.79
C GLN A 113 -16.48 11.84 7.06
N CYS A 114 -15.21 11.71 6.64
CA CYS A 114 -14.25 12.83 6.69
C CYS A 114 -14.74 14.06 5.90
N GLN A 115 -15.50 13.83 4.83
CA GLN A 115 -16.09 14.88 3.99
C GLN A 115 -17.47 15.35 4.50
N GLY A 116 -17.95 14.84 5.64
CA GLY A 116 -19.24 15.20 6.23
C GLY A 116 -20.46 14.62 5.50
N ARG A 117 -20.28 13.55 4.71
CA ARG A 117 -21.35 12.87 3.97
C ARG A 117 -21.54 11.45 4.50
N PRO A 118 -22.78 11.00 4.76
CA PRO A 118 -23.03 9.60 5.09
C PRO A 118 -23.02 8.73 3.82
N TRP A 119 -22.89 7.42 4.00
CA TRP A 119 -23.20 6.47 2.92
C TRP A 119 -24.70 6.59 2.56
N PRO A 120 -25.06 6.83 1.30
CA PRO A 120 -26.45 7.15 0.93
C PRO A 120 -27.33 5.89 0.92
N GLY A 121 -28.59 6.04 1.34
CA GLY A 121 -29.57 4.93 1.31
C GLY A 121 -29.92 4.42 -0.10
N SER A 122 -29.57 5.17 -1.16
CA SER A 122 -29.65 4.67 -2.54
C SER A 122 -28.65 3.54 -2.83
N LEU A 123 -27.58 3.44 -2.03
CA LEU A 123 -26.53 2.42 -2.10
C LEU A 123 -26.55 1.49 -0.88
N ASP A 124 -27.69 1.38 -0.21
CA ASP A 124 -27.84 0.43 0.90
C ASP A 124 -27.61 -1.00 0.41
N CYS A 125 -26.68 -1.71 1.04
CA CYS A 125 -26.21 -3.01 0.56
C CYS A 125 -27.27 -4.11 0.69
N ASP A 126 -28.26 -3.94 1.57
CA ASP A 126 -29.36 -4.89 1.72
C ASP A 126 -30.29 -4.92 0.49
N ARG A 127 -30.20 -3.90 -0.38
CA ARG A 127 -30.93 -3.82 -1.66
C ARG A 127 -30.31 -4.66 -2.77
N PHE A 128 -29.11 -5.19 -2.57
CA PHE A 128 -28.39 -5.99 -3.56
C PHE A 128 -28.52 -7.50 -3.30
N PRO A 129 -28.48 -8.32 -4.37
CA PRO A 129 -28.61 -9.77 -4.29
C PRO A 129 -27.45 -10.42 -3.52
N ALA A 130 -27.69 -11.61 -2.99
CA ALA A 130 -26.65 -12.39 -2.34
C ALA A 130 -25.65 -12.94 -3.38
N ASP A 131 -24.46 -13.35 -2.94
CA ASP A 131 -23.43 -13.93 -3.82
C ASP A 131 -23.87 -15.24 -4.52
N GLU A 132 -24.95 -15.85 -4.04
CA GLU A 132 -25.52 -17.10 -4.57
C GLU A 132 -26.44 -16.85 -5.79
N ASP A 133 -26.89 -15.61 -6.00
CA ASP A 133 -27.69 -15.19 -7.15
C ASP A 133 -26.79 -14.77 -8.33
N THR A 134 -27.38 -14.60 -9.52
CA THR A 134 -26.64 -14.05 -10.68
C THR A 134 -26.35 -12.55 -10.49
N CYS A 135 -25.16 -12.21 -9.99
CA CYS A 135 -24.72 -10.85 -9.74
C CYS A 135 -23.23 -10.63 -10.05
N LEU A 136 -22.81 -9.37 -10.17
CA LEU A 136 -21.41 -8.99 -10.36
C LEU A 136 -20.66 -9.11 -9.02
N ALA A 137 -19.95 -10.22 -8.84
CA ALA A 137 -19.05 -10.44 -7.71
C ALA A 137 -17.64 -9.92 -8.02
N SER A 138 -16.85 -9.66 -6.98
CA SER A 138 -15.41 -9.47 -7.16
C SER A 138 -14.78 -10.78 -7.67
N LEU A 139 -13.95 -10.71 -8.71
CA LEU A 139 -13.22 -11.87 -9.23
C LEU A 139 -12.29 -12.41 -8.13
N GLY A 140 -12.66 -13.55 -7.53
CA GLY A 140 -11.81 -14.33 -6.61
C GLY A 140 -12.44 -14.63 -5.25
N LYS A 141 -12.76 -15.91 -4.98
CA LYS A 141 -13.06 -16.42 -3.63
C LYS A 141 -11.84 -16.39 -2.69
N ASP A 142 -10.65 -16.10 -3.23
CA ASP A 142 -9.40 -15.89 -2.51
C ASP A 142 -9.29 -14.49 -1.85
N ALA A 143 -10.17 -13.54 -2.21
CA ALA A 143 -10.18 -12.18 -1.65
C ALA A 143 -10.72 -12.10 -0.20
N LYS A 144 -11.37 -13.15 0.33
CA LYS A 144 -11.92 -13.14 1.70
C LYS A 144 -10.92 -13.48 2.81
N ARG A 145 -9.67 -13.86 2.49
CA ARG A 145 -8.63 -14.16 3.50
C ARG A 145 -7.32 -13.37 3.36
N GLY A 146 -7.20 -12.51 2.34
CA GLY A 146 -5.98 -11.72 2.06
C GLY A 146 -6.17 -10.20 1.97
N LEU A 147 -7.40 -9.67 1.97
CA LEU A 147 -7.61 -8.22 2.11
C LEU A 147 -7.40 -7.81 3.57
N GLY A 148 -6.14 -7.57 3.93
CA GLY A 148 -5.82 -6.77 5.11
C GLY A 148 -6.65 -5.48 5.09
N ALA A 149 -7.12 -5.05 6.26
CA ALA A 149 -7.92 -3.84 6.39
C ALA A 149 -7.26 -2.68 5.61
N PHE A 150 -7.95 -2.12 4.62
CA PHE A 150 -7.51 -0.90 3.95
C PHE A 150 -7.23 0.16 5.03
N PRO A 151 -6.12 0.91 4.93
CA PRO A 151 -5.78 1.90 5.95
C PRO A 151 -6.96 2.85 6.13
N LYS A 152 -7.45 2.95 7.36
CA LYS A 152 -8.54 3.87 7.67
C LYS A 152 -8.05 5.29 7.38
N PRO A 153 -8.87 6.13 6.72
CA PRO A 153 -8.48 7.49 6.41
C PRO A 153 -8.35 8.30 7.70
N ILE A 154 -7.33 9.15 7.79
CA ILE A 154 -7.16 10.09 8.89
C ILE A 154 -7.86 11.40 8.53
N CYS A 155 -9.03 11.64 9.13
CA CYS A 155 -9.73 12.92 9.00
C CYS A 155 -9.04 13.96 9.88
N GLN A 156 -8.60 15.08 9.30
CA GLN A 156 -7.96 16.16 10.03
C GLN A 156 -8.67 17.49 9.78
N THR A 157 -8.79 18.28 10.85
CA THR A 157 -9.08 19.71 10.73
C THR A 157 -7.94 20.42 10.04
N CYS A 158 -8.23 21.50 9.31
CA CYS A 158 -7.18 22.23 8.61
C CYS A 158 -6.20 22.87 9.62
N PRO A 159 -4.90 22.56 9.57
CA PRO A 159 -3.92 23.22 10.41
C PRO A 159 -3.92 24.73 10.15
N ALA A 160 -3.66 25.53 11.18
CA ALA A 160 -3.59 26.99 11.03
C ALA A 160 -2.51 27.35 10.00
N SER A 161 -2.88 28.17 9.02
CA SER A 161 -1.92 28.70 8.05
C SER A 161 -1.17 29.87 8.68
N ASP A 162 0.08 29.67 9.10
CA ASP A 162 0.91 30.74 9.63
C ASP A 162 1.56 31.51 8.46
N GLU A 163 1.51 32.85 8.53
CA GLU A 163 2.11 33.76 7.54
C GLU A 163 3.50 34.26 7.96
N LEU A 164 3.90 34.11 9.24
CA LEU A 164 5.12 34.75 9.78
C LEU A 164 6.14 33.74 10.32
N LEU A 165 6.96 33.20 9.43
CA LEU A 165 8.11 32.38 9.79
C LEU A 165 9.33 33.22 10.23
N THR A 166 9.84 32.94 11.43
CA THR A 166 11.16 33.43 11.90
C THR A 166 12.25 32.40 11.59
N ARG A 167 13.49 32.87 11.37
CA ARG A 167 14.62 32.02 10.91
C ARG A 167 14.94 30.82 11.82
N ARG A 168 14.80 30.95 13.15
CA ARG A 168 14.98 29.81 14.08
C ARG A 168 13.87 28.78 13.90
N LYS A 169 12.60 29.22 13.88
CA LYS A 169 11.43 28.37 13.65
C LYS A 169 11.50 27.62 12.30
N VAL A 170 12.00 28.26 11.23
CA VAL A 170 12.08 27.62 9.89
C VAL A 170 12.92 26.36 9.88
N LEU A 171 14.03 26.32 10.62
CA LEU A 171 14.88 25.12 10.69
C LEU A 171 14.26 24.05 11.60
N ASP A 172 13.65 24.48 12.71
CA ASP A 172 12.95 23.59 13.64
C ASP A 172 11.76 22.88 12.95
N ILE A 173 11.06 23.56 12.03
CA ILE A 173 9.98 22.98 11.21
C ILE A 173 10.43 21.71 10.47
N PHE A 174 11.65 21.69 9.92
CA PHE A 174 12.17 20.51 9.21
C PHE A 174 12.68 19.41 10.16
N CYS A 175 12.79 19.70 11.45
CA CYS A 175 13.16 18.74 12.49
C CYS A 175 11.94 18.20 13.27
N ILE A 176 10.79 18.90 13.22
CA ILE A 176 9.54 18.52 13.91
C ILE A 176 8.74 17.46 13.12
N GLY A 177 8.91 17.37 11.79
CA GLY A 177 8.20 16.43 10.94
C GLY A 177 9.10 15.39 10.29
N ASN A 178 8.55 14.18 10.07
CA ASN A 178 9.24 13.13 9.33
C ASN A 178 9.30 13.48 7.83
N PHE A 179 8.30 14.19 7.28
CA PHE A 179 8.32 14.66 5.90
C PHE A 179 8.00 16.17 5.77
N ALA A 180 8.48 16.76 4.67
CA ALA A 180 8.19 18.13 4.27
C ALA A 180 8.08 18.23 2.73
N ALA A 181 6.98 18.78 2.24
CA ALA A 181 6.72 18.91 0.81
C ALA A 181 6.25 20.30 0.44
N LYS A 182 6.70 20.78 -0.72
CA LYS A 182 6.17 21.96 -1.38
C LYS A 182 5.02 21.52 -2.28
N VAL A 183 3.83 22.05 -2.01
CA VAL A 183 2.61 21.71 -2.75
C VAL A 183 2.07 22.95 -3.44
N LYS A 184 1.74 22.82 -4.72
CA LYS A 184 1.06 23.85 -5.49
C LYS A 184 -0.37 23.40 -5.71
N LEU A 185 -1.30 24.17 -5.16
CA LEU A 185 -2.73 23.92 -5.26
C LEU A 185 -3.35 24.88 -6.27
N SER A 186 -4.19 24.35 -7.17
CA SER A 186 -4.93 25.16 -8.14
C SER A 186 -6.29 24.58 -8.45
N ARG A 187 -7.25 25.45 -8.83
CA ARG A 187 -8.59 25.00 -9.25
C ARG A 187 -8.51 24.44 -10.66
N LYS A 188 -9.02 23.22 -10.85
CA LYS A 188 -9.37 22.69 -12.18
C LYS A 188 -10.77 23.16 -12.55
N ARG A 189 -11.02 23.21 -13.86
CA ARG A 189 -12.39 23.41 -14.35
C ARG A 189 -13.25 22.24 -13.87
N PRO A 190 -14.45 22.49 -13.33
CA PRO A 190 -15.37 21.41 -12.99
C PRO A 190 -15.65 20.58 -14.24
N ALA A 191 -15.75 19.26 -14.07
CA ALA A 191 -16.32 18.40 -15.10
C ALA A 191 -17.76 18.85 -15.40
N PHE A 192 -18.25 18.57 -16.60
CA PHE A 192 -19.61 18.94 -17.00
C PHE A 192 -20.62 18.37 -15.98
N GLY A 193 -21.47 19.24 -15.40
CA GLY A 193 -22.45 18.84 -14.37
C GLY A 193 -21.93 18.77 -12.92
N ALA A 194 -20.63 18.95 -12.65
CA ALA A 194 -20.11 19.04 -11.29
C ALA A 194 -20.33 20.44 -10.69
N GLN A 195 -21.00 20.53 -9.54
CA GLN A 195 -21.19 21.80 -8.81
C GLN A 195 -19.92 22.30 -8.10
N GLU A 196 -18.92 21.43 -7.91
CA GLU A 196 -17.67 21.75 -7.24
C GLU A 196 -16.47 21.65 -8.20
N TYR A 197 -15.52 22.59 -8.07
CA TYR A 197 -14.27 22.55 -8.81
C TYR A 197 -13.35 21.45 -8.26
N ASP A 198 -12.65 20.76 -9.15
CA ASP A 198 -11.58 19.83 -8.77
C ASP A 198 -10.30 20.61 -8.41
N ILE A 199 -9.38 20.00 -7.68
CA ILE A 199 -8.15 20.65 -7.22
C ILE A 199 -6.94 19.90 -7.78
N ASP A 200 -6.15 20.60 -8.60
CA ASP A 200 -4.85 20.08 -9.01
C ASP A 200 -3.84 20.30 -7.88
N CYS A 201 -3.11 19.23 -7.55
CA CYS A 201 -2.06 19.24 -6.55
C CYS A 201 -0.74 18.75 -7.16
N GLN A 202 0.22 19.65 -7.27
CA GLN A 202 1.58 19.35 -7.70
C GLN A 202 2.50 19.32 -6.49
N VAL A 203 3.25 18.23 -6.31
CA VAL A 203 4.04 17.95 -5.11
C VAL A 203 5.53 17.88 -5.46
N GLU A 204 6.34 18.74 -4.82
CA GLU A 204 7.80 18.72 -4.85
C GLU A 204 8.32 18.41 -3.44
N PHE A 205 8.98 17.27 -3.25
CA PHE A 205 9.51 16.88 -1.94
C PHE A 205 10.73 17.69 -1.55
N ILE A 206 10.75 18.14 -0.30
CA ILE A 206 11.91 18.78 0.33
C ILE A 206 12.59 17.77 1.25
N ASN A 207 11.81 17.13 2.12
CA ASN A 207 12.19 15.96 2.90
C ASN A 207 11.10 14.89 2.72
N GLN A 208 11.49 13.68 2.34
CA GLN A 208 10.54 12.61 2.11
C GLN A 208 10.29 11.77 3.38
N GLY A 209 11.21 11.82 4.34
CA GLY A 209 11.13 10.98 5.53
C GLY A 209 11.23 9.50 5.20
N SER A 210 10.47 8.70 5.93
CA SER A 210 10.38 7.25 5.77
C SER A 210 9.38 6.80 4.68
N LEU A 211 8.80 7.73 3.91
CA LEU A 211 7.87 7.40 2.82
C LEU A 211 8.65 6.77 1.65
N LEU A 212 8.20 5.63 1.12
CA LEU A 212 8.78 5.01 -0.07
C LEU A 212 8.68 5.94 -1.32
N PRO A 213 9.69 5.95 -2.23
CA PRO A 213 9.70 6.76 -3.46
C PRO A 213 8.48 6.63 -4.36
N PHE A 214 7.88 5.44 -4.42
CA PHE A 214 6.82 5.11 -5.35
C PHE A 214 5.44 5.71 -4.96
N ASP A 215 5.20 6.00 -3.67
CA ASP A 215 3.86 6.37 -3.17
C ASP A 215 3.75 7.76 -2.53
N ALA A 216 4.87 8.40 -2.18
CA ALA A 216 4.84 9.61 -1.35
C ALA A 216 3.99 10.76 -1.96
N ARG A 217 4.06 10.97 -3.29
CA ARG A 217 3.24 11.99 -3.98
C ARG A 217 1.76 11.64 -3.97
N SER A 218 1.45 10.36 -4.13
CA SER A 218 0.08 9.83 -4.20
C SER A 218 -0.61 10.00 -2.85
N VAL A 219 0.06 9.68 -1.75
CA VAL A 219 -0.49 9.82 -0.39
C VAL A 219 -0.78 11.29 -0.04
N ILE A 220 0.10 12.24 -0.43
CA ILE A 220 -0.17 13.67 -0.23
C ILE A 220 -1.39 14.15 -1.03
N LYS A 221 -1.49 13.73 -2.30
CA LYS A 221 -2.68 14.04 -3.12
C LYS A 221 -3.95 13.47 -2.49
N GLN A 222 -3.89 12.22 -2.04
CA GLN A 222 -5.00 11.53 -1.39
C GLN A 222 -5.43 12.24 -0.10
N TRP A 223 -4.49 12.72 0.71
CA TRP A 223 -4.79 13.50 1.92
C TRP A 223 -5.61 14.76 1.61
N PHE A 224 -5.28 15.49 0.54
CA PHE A 224 -6.07 16.66 0.11
C PHE A 224 -7.45 16.30 -0.45
N LEU A 225 -7.61 15.11 -1.03
CA LEU A 225 -8.91 14.62 -1.50
C LEU A 225 -9.80 14.20 -0.32
N ILE A 226 -9.24 13.54 0.69
CA ILE A 226 -9.94 13.13 1.92
C ILE A 226 -10.32 14.39 2.72
N ASN A 227 -9.37 15.30 2.95
CA ASN A 227 -9.56 16.51 3.75
C ASN A 227 -10.04 17.70 2.91
N GLY A 228 -11.05 17.49 2.06
CA GLY A 228 -11.53 18.46 1.07
C GLY A 228 -11.97 19.82 1.66
N ASN A 229 -12.44 19.84 2.90
CA ASN A 229 -12.74 21.10 3.61
C ASN A 229 -11.49 21.96 3.79
N CYS A 230 -10.37 21.37 4.24
CA CYS A 230 -9.10 22.07 4.37
C CYS A 230 -8.58 22.51 3.00
N THR A 231 -8.65 21.64 1.99
CA THR A 231 -8.19 21.97 0.64
C THR A 231 -8.95 23.16 0.06
N ARG A 232 -10.27 23.25 0.27
CA ARG A 232 -11.09 24.42 -0.13
C ARG A 232 -10.70 25.70 0.62
N GLN A 233 -10.32 25.60 1.90
CA GLN A 233 -9.79 26.73 2.67
C GLN A 233 -8.43 27.20 2.14
N LEU A 234 -7.57 26.29 1.69
CA LEU A 234 -6.28 26.70 1.11
C LEU A 234 -6.47 27.32 -0.30
N VAL A 235 -7.50 26.92 -1.04
CA VAL A 235 -7.78 27.36 -2.42
C VAL A 235 -8.90 28.40 -2.48
N HIS A 236 -8.67 29.56 -1.87
CA HIS A 236 -9.64 30.67 -1.84
C HIS A 236 -9.68 31.55 -3.12
N ALA A 237 -8.66 31.51 -3.99
CA ALA A 237 -8.55 32.40 -5.16
C ALA A 237 -8.38 31.65 -6.49
N HIS A 238 -8.66 32.32 -7.62
CA HIS A 238 -8.44 31.76 -8.98
C HIS A 238 -6.96 31.57 -9.35
N ARG A 239 -6.03 32.12 -8.57
CA ARG A 239 -4.60 31.95 -8.82
C ARG A 239 -4.07 30.73 -8.06
N PRO A 240 -3.19 29.92 -8.69
CA PRO A 240 -2.47 28.87 -7.98
C PRO A 240 -1.71 29.43 -6.78
N LYS A 241 -1.82 28.76 -5.64
CA LYS A 241 -1.05 29.08 -4.43
C LYS A 241 -0.08 27.96 -4.12
N VAL A 242 1.08 28.32 -3.58
CA VAL A 242 2.12 27.38 -3.18
C VAL A 242 2.19 27.35 -1.67
N TYR A 243 2.30 26.16 -1.11
CA TYR A 243 2.38 25.92 0.33
C TYR A 243 3.56 25.00 0.65
N LEU A 244 4.16 25.18 1.82
CA LEU A 244 5.00 24.18 2.46
C LEU A 244 4.14 23.41 3.46
N ILE A 245 4.05 22.10 3.31
CA ILE A 245 3.38 21.21 4.27
C ILE A 245 4.41 20.36 4.98
N VAL A 246 4.20 20.18 6.29
CA VAL A 246 5.10 19.43 7.17
C VAL A 246 4.25 18.50 8.02
N GLY A 247 4.70 17.26 8.18
CA GLY A 247 3.91 16.24 8.84
C GLY A 247 4.71 15.00 9.23
N THR A 248 3.98 14.04 9.79
CA THR A 248 4.48 12.73 10.20
C THR A 248 3.79 11.62 9.41
N THR A 249 4.44 10.48 9.37
CA THR A 249 3.95 9.25 8.72
C THR A 249 3.43 8.31 9.79
N GLU A 250 2.20 7.84 9.66
CA GLU A 250 1.59 6.85 10.56
C GLU A 250 1.18 5.63 9.73
N GLU A 251 1.88 4.51 9.89
CA GLU A 251 1.68 3.28 9.10
C GLU A 251 1.76 3.55 7.59
N MET A 252 0.62 3.60 6.89
CA MET A 252 0.47 3.88 5.45
C MET A 252 -0.13 5.27 5.16
N ASN A 253 -0.45 6.06 6.20
CA ASN A 253 -1.07 7.37 6.09
C ASN A 253 -0.09 8.50 6.46
N ILE A 254 -0.50 9.73 6.18
CA ILE A 254 0.18 10.94 6.64
C ILE A 254 -0.71 11.77 7.54
N VAL A 255 -0.07 12.43 8.50
CA VAL A 255 -0.67 13.44 9.37
C VAL A 255 -0.01 14.77 9.06
N VAL A 256 -0.78 15.71 8.50
CA VAL A 256 -0.26 17.07 8.23
C VAL A 256 -0.38 17.87 9.52
N ASN A 257 0.77 18.25 10.07
CA ASN A 257 0.85 18.98 11.32
C ASN A 257 0.77 20.48 11.08
N GLN A 258 1.43 20.98 10.03
CA GLN A 258 1.52 22.41 9.72
C GLN A 258 1.50 22.70 8.22
N VAL A 259 0.92 23.85 7.88
CA VAL A 259 0.79 24.36 6.50
C VAL A 259 1.24 25.82 6.47
N TYR A 260 2.17 26.14 5.58
CA TYR A 260 2.72 27.49 5.44
C TYR A 260 2.52 28.01 4.03
N HIS A 261 2.02 29.24 3.89
CA HIS A 261 1.87 29.86 2.59
C HIS A 261 3.23 30.30 2.04
N TRP A 262 3.64 29.73 0.90
CA TRP A 262 4.92 30.03 0.27
C TRP A 262 4.76 31.11 -0.80
N GLN A 263 5.09 32.33 -0.44
CA GLN A 263 5.10 33.46 -1.38
C GLN A 263 6.33 33.44 -2.29
N LYS A 264 6.18 33.89 -3.55
CA LYS A 264 7.27 33.88 -4.54
C LYS A 264 8.53 34.65 -4.11
N TRP A 265 8.36 35.65 -3.24
CA TRP A 265 9.44 36.49 -2.69
C TRP A 265 9.93 36.03 -1.30
N ASP A 266 9.46 34.90 -0.80
CA ASP A 266 9.92 34.35 0.48
C ASP A 266 11.33 33.74 0.31
N TYR A 267 12.32 34.62 0.39
CA TYR A 267 13.74 34.25 0.34
C TYR A 267 14.15 33.38 1.53
N ARG A 268 13.38 33.38 2.64
CA ARG A 268 13.69 32.64 3.87
C ARG A 268 13.38 31.16 3.69
N LEU A 269 12.18 30.84 3.21
CA LEU A 269 11.81 29.47 2.82
C LEU A 269 12.71 28.95 1.69
N THR A 270 13.00 29.81 0.70
CA THR A 270 13.89 29.46 -0.43
C THR A 270 15.30 29.14 0.05
N LEU A 271 15.90 29.97 0.90
CA LEU A 271 17.24 29.73 1.44
C LEU A 271 17.29 28.54 2.39
N ALA A 272 16.27 28.32 3.23
CA ALA A 272 16.21 27.18 4.14
C ALA A 272 16.10 25.86 3.38
N THR A 273 15.24 25.80 2.37
CA THR A 273 15.13 24.63 1.49
C THR A 273 16.39 24.39 0.67
N GLN A 274 17.06 25.42 0.17
CA GLN A 274 18.37 25.29 -0.47
C GLN A 274 19.44 24.77 0.49
N LYS A 275 19.48 25.27 1.73
CA LYS A 275 20.40 24.75 2.77
C LYS A 275 20.10 23.30 3.13
N LEU A 276 18.83 22.90 3.19
CA LEU A 276 18.45 21.51 3.42
C LEU A 276 18.83 20.62 2.22
N LYS A 277 18.61 21.10 0.99
CA LYS A 277 19.07 20.45 -0.25
C LYS A 277 20.61 20.35 -0.30
N HIS A 278 21.35 21.34 0.19
CA HIS A 278 22.81 21.27 0.35
C HIS A 278 23.25 20.33 1.48
N ARG A 279 22.50 20.25 2.58
CA ARG A 279 22.71 19.23 3.64
C ARG A 279 22.42 17.81 3.13
N LYS A 280 21.58 17.66 2.09
CA LYS A 280 21.44 16.42 1.31
C LYS A 280 22.63 16.13 0.38
N SER A 281 23.42 17.14 -0.01
CA SER A 281 24.67 16.95 -0.77
C SER A 281 25.83 16.42 0.09
N THR A 282 25.63 16.28 1.41
CA THR A 282 26.49 15.51 2.31
C THR A 282 25.88 14.16 2.70
N ALA A 283 24.67 13.82 2.19
CA ALA A 283 24.03 12.54 2.47
C ALA A 283 24.47 11.52 1.41
N LEU A 284 24.98 10.39 1.88
CA LEU A 284 25.46 9.29 1.05
C LEU A 284 24.39 8.87 0.04
N GLN A 285 24.79 8.61 -1.20
CA GLN A 285 23.91 8.06 -2.22
C GLN A 285 24.30 6.62 -2.55
N CYS A 286 23.33 5.71 -2.66
CA CYS A 286 23.58 4.29 -2.93
C CYS A 286 22.65 3.78 -4.02
N GLU A 287 23.11 2.80 -4.81
CA GLU A 287 22.21 2.06 -5.70
C GLU A 287 21.27 1.18 -4.89
N ALA A 288 19.97 1.26 -5.18
CA ALA A 288 18.94 0.43 -4.58
C ALA A 288 18.34 -0.52 -5.62
N CYS A 289 18.47 -1.82 -5.40
CA CYS A 289 17.86 -2.84 -6.24
C CYS A 289 17.66 -4.16 -5.49
N THR A 290 16.77 -4.99 -6.02
CA THR A 290 16.58 -6.37 -5.59
C THR A 290 16.39 -7.21 -6.84
N GLY A 291 17.10 -8.33 -6.94
CA GLY A 291 17.03 -9.19 -8.11
C GLY A 291 17.45 -10.63 -7.81
N LEU A 292 16.97 -11.56 -8.64
CA LEU A 292 17.43 -12.94 -8.66
C LEU A 292 18.83 -13.03 -9.27
N GLY A 293 19.65 -13.96 -8.80
CA GLY A 293 21.01 -14.18 -9.29
C GLY A 293 22.09 -13.42 -8.51
N GLN A 294 23.15 -13.00 -9.21
CA GLN A 294 24.35 -12.38 -8.61
C GLN A 294 24.48 -10.88 -8.91
N ASN A 295 23.57 -10.31 -9.69
CA ASN A 295 23.63 -8.89 -10.03
C ASN A 295 22.24 -8.29 -10.17
N CYS A 296 22.11 -7.02 -9.79
CA CYS A 296 20.95 -6.20 -10.06
C CYS A 296 21.42 -4.77 -10.35
N THR A 297 20.66 -4.07 -11.19
CA THR A 297 20.86 -2.65 -11.48
C THR A 297 19.60 -1.91 -11.05
N GLY A 298 19.76 -0.77 -10.40
CA GLY A 298 18.64 0.04 -9.93
C GLY A 298 18.93 1.52 -9.87
N GLU A 299 18.03 2.25 -9.21
CA GLU A 299 18.16 3.69 -9.07
C GLU A 299 19.12 4.05 -7.94
N VAL A 300 19.89 5.12 -8.13
CA VAL A 300 20.71 5.70 -7.06
C VAL A 300 19.83 6.58 -6.18
N VAL A 301 19.64 6.17 -4.94
CA VAL A 301 18.80 6.84 -3.95
C VAL A 301 19.66 7.54 -2.89
N THR A 302 19.12 8.60 -2.29
CA THR A 302 19.77 9.29 -1.18
C THR A 302 19.46 8.57 0.13
N CYS A 303 20.48 8.28 0.93
CA CYS A 303 20.31 7.53 2.16
C CYS A 303 19.66 8.35 3.30
N PRO A 304 18.82 7.70 4.12
CA PRO A 304 18.35 8.23 5.40
C PRO A 304 19.50 8.60 6.36
N GLN A 305 19.24 9.47 7.35
CA GLN A 305 20.28 9.98 8.27
C GLN A 305 20.96 8.90 9.13
N ASP A 306 20.28 7.79 9.37
CA ASP A 306 20.73 6.64 10.15
C ASP A 306 21.38 5.53 9.29
N HIS A 307 21.29 5.64 7.96
CA HIS A 307 21.79 4.63 7.01
C HIS A 307 23.03 5.13 6.26
N ASN A 308 24.15 5.21 6.98
CA ASN A 308 25.38 5.87 6.52
C ASN A 308 26.32 4.97 5.68
N PHE A 309 25.81 3.86 5.13
CA PHE A 309 26.57 2.92 4.30
C PHE A 309 25.75 2.45 3.11
N CYS A 310 26.41 2.18 1.99
CA CYS A 310 25.82 1.39 0.91
C CYS A 310 26.10 -0.08 1.20
N GLY A 311 25.04 -0.90 1.25
CA GLY A 311 25.11 -2.33 1.48
C GLY A 311 24.83 -3.13 0.22
N ILE A 312 25.47 -4.30 0.14
CA ILE A 312 25.16 -5.36 -0.80
C ILE A 312 24.97 -6.63 0.01
N THR A 313 23.78 -7.21 -0.06
CA THR A 313 23.44 -8.48 0.55
C THR A 313 23.27 -9.51 -0.56
N LEU A 314 24.10 -10.55 -0.53
CA LEU A 314 23.90 -11.75 -1.33
C LEU A 314 23.31 -12.84 -0.45
N PHE A 315 22.36 -13.59 -0.98
CA PHE A 315 21.87 -14.77 -0.31
C PHE A 315 21.72 -15.94 -1.28
N GLU A 316 21.86 -17.14 -0.73
CA GLU A 316 21.58 -18.41 -1.40
C GLU A 316 20.87 -19.32 -0.41
N SER A 317 19.72 -19.86 -0.80
CA SER A 317 18.88 -20.68 0.05
C SER A 317 18.42 -21.92 -0.71
N GLU A 318 18.55 -23.07 -0.06
CA GLU A 318 18.14 -24.38 -0.54
C GLU A 318 17.21 -24.96 0.54
N LEU A 319 15.94 -24.53 0.57
CA LEU A 319 14.99 -24.90 1.63
C LEU A 319 13.85 -25.81 1.16
N PHE A 320 13.51 -25.77 -0.14
CA PHE A 320 12.39 -26.50 -0.71
C PHE A 320 12.79 -27.94 -1.10
N GLU A 321 11.82 -28.85 -1.08
CA GLU A 321 12.00 -30.19 -1.65
C GLU A 321 12.20 -30.06 -3.18
N GLU A 322 13.07 -30.90 -3.75
CA GLU A 322 13.61 -30.87 -5.14
C GLU A 322 14.99 -30.17 -5.38
N ASN A 323 15.80 -29.88 -4.34
CA ASN A 323 17.13 -29.24 -4.48
C ASN A 323 17.11 -27.90 -5.26
N VAL A 324 15.99 -27.17 -5.21
CA VAL A 324 15.88 -25.87 -5.86
C VAL A 324 16.68 -24.85 -5.07
N LYS A 325 17.79 -24.40 -5.66
CA LYS A 325 18.62 -23.33 -5.12
C LYS A 325 18.09 -21.97 -5.58
N VAL A 326 17.72 -21.14 -4.61
CA VAL A 326 17.32 -19.75 -4.86
C VAL A 326 18.47 -18.86 -4.44
N ASN A 327 18.96 -18.04 -5.35
CA ASN A 327 19.95 -17.01 -5.04
C ASN A 327 19.44 -15.63 -5.46
N GLY A 328 19.86 -14.62 -4.70
CA GLY A 328 19.49 -13.24 -4.99
C GLY A 328 20.47 -12.23 -4.41
N ILE A 329 20.27 -11.00 -4.83
CA ILE A 329 21.06 -9.84 -4.45
C ILE A 329 20.14 -8.69 -4.06
N ILE A 330 20.53 -7.97 -3.02
CA ILE A 330 19.89 -6.75 -2.55
C ILE A 330 20.96 -5.69 -2.40
N LYS A 331 20.79 -4.55 -3.06
CA LYS A 331 21.57 -3.33 -2.86
C LYS A 331 20.68 -2.28 -2.20
N ASN A 332 21.14 -1.64 -1.13
CA ASN A 332 20.40 -0.54 -0.50
C ASN A 332 21.30 0.29 0.43
N CYS A 333 20.78 1.40 0.95
CA CYS A 333 21.35 2.08 2.12
C CYS A 333 21.16 1.22 3.37
N VAL A 334 22.18 1.10 4.22
CA VAL A 334 22.17 0.27 5.45
C VAL A 334 22.82 1.01 6.64
N PRO A 335 22.40 0.71 7.87
CA PRO A 335 23.03 1.25 9.08
C PRO A 335 24.34 0.52 9.41
N SER A 336 25.15 1.10 10.30
CA SER A 336 26.48 0.57 10.66
C SER A 336 26.45 -0.85 11.23
N ASN A 337 25.48 -1.14 12.10
CA ASN A 337 25.27 -2.44 12.72
C ASN A 337 24.94 -3.54 11.69
N TYR A 338 24.32 -3.20 10.55
CA TYR A 338 24.09 -4.16 9.45
C TYR A 338 25.39 -4.58 8.76
N CYS A 339 26.41 -3.72 8.77
CA CYS A 339 27.71 -4.01 8.16
C CYS A 339 28.63 -4.84 9.05
N GLU A 340 28.44 -4.79 10.37
CA GLU A 340 29.22 -5.56 11.35
C GLU A 340 28.91 -7.06 11.33
N VAL A 341 27.71 -7.39 10.85
CA VAL A 341 27.21 -8.76 10.70
C VAL A 341 28.09 -9.63 9.80
N GLY A 342 28.59 -9.07 8.69
CA GLY A 342 29.48 -9.75 7.75
C GLY A 342 28.82 -10.90 6.97
N SER A 343 28.69 -12.09 7.57
CA SER A 343 28.12 -13.27 6.89
C SER A 343 27.34 -14.16 7.87
N ALA A 344 26.21 -14.68 7.41
CA ALA A 344 25.34 -15.54 8.18
C ALA A 344 25.00 -16.82 7.44
N ASP A 345 25.12 -17.95 8.12
CA ASP A 345 24.80 -19.25 7.57
C ASP A 345 23.86 -19.98 8.52
N ILE A 346 22.87 -20.68 7.96
CA ILE A 346 21.89 -21.51 8.65
C ILE A 346 21.90 -22.89 8.00
N ASN A 347 22.08 -23.94 8.80
CA ASN A 347 22.11 -25.34 8.37
C ASN A 347 21.01 -26.12 9.11
N LEU A 348 19.96 -26.49 8.38
CA LEU A 348 18.76 -27.14 8.94
C LEU A 348 18.80 -28.67 8.78
N GLY A 349 19.94 -29.25 8.38
CA GLY A 349 20.04 -30.68 8.07
C GLY A 349 19.41 -31.05 6.72
N LYS A 350 19.49 -32.33 6.32
CA LYS A 350 18.90 -32.85 5.06
C LYS A 350 19.23 -32.05 3.78
N LYS A 351 20.46 -31.52 3.69
CA LYS A 351 20.91 -30.62 2.61
C LYS A 351 20.17 -29.27 2.54
N ARG A 352 19.38 -28.92 3.54
CA ARG A 352 18.72 -27.62 3.63
C ARG A 352 19.65 -26.59 4.28
N ARG A 353 20.03 -25.58 3.52
CA ARG A 353 20.97 -24.54 3.99
C ARG A 353 20.60 -23.18 3.41
N SER A 354 20.79 -22.14 4.22
CA SER A 354 20.69 -20.75 3.80
C SER A 354 21.99 -20.03 4.14
N ARG A 355 22.47 -19.20 3.22
CA ARG A 355 23.74 -18.48 3.32
C ARG A 355 23.54 -17.05 2.90
N THR A 356 24.10 -16.13 3.68
CA THR A 356 23.99 -14.69 3.46
C THR A 356 25.35 -14.03 3.65
N SER A 357 25.70 -13.12 2.76
CA SER A 357 26.91 -12.29 2.88
C SER A 357 26.55 -10.83 2.67
N VAL A 358 27.04 -9.98 3.57
CA VAL A 358 26.86 -8.53 3.56
C VAL A 358 28.21 -7.87 3.27
N SER A 359 28.22 -6.91 2.36
CA SER A 359 29.38 -6.07 2.05
C SER A 359 28.95 -4.61 2.06
N CYS A 360 29.76 -3.75 2.67
CA CYS A 360 29.42 -2.34 2.84
C CYS A 360 30.54 -1.40 2.38
N CYS A 361 30.15 -0.21 1.94
CA CYS A 361 31.05 0.88 1.58
C CYS A 361 30.42 2.25 1.91
N LYS A 362 31.23 3.32 1.94
CA LYS A 362 30.86 4.65 2.48
C LYS A 362 30.95 5.82 1.47
N THR A 363 31.10 5.54 0.18
CA THR A 363 31.20 6.58 -0.85
C THR A 363 30.01 6.51 -1.80
N ASP A 364 29.68 7.63 -2.44
CA ASP A 364 28.51 7.68 -3.32
C ASP A 364 28.58 6.62 -4.42
N ALA A 365 27.46 5.92 -4.59
CA ALA A 365 27.24 4.85 -5.56
C ALA A 365 28.32 3.74 -5.53
N CYS A 366 29.01 3.55 -4.40
CA CYS A 366 30.10 2.57 -4.29
C CYS A 366 29.67 1.12 -4.46
N ASN A 367 28.38 0.83 -4.34
CA ASN A 367 27.79 -0.49 -4.52
C ASN A 367 27.38 -0.80 -5.97
N THR A 368 27.67 0.08 -6.94
CA THR A 368 27.29 -0.10 -8.36
C THR A 368 28.09 -1.17 -9.09
N ALA A 369 29.42 -1.10 -9.01
CA ALA A 369 30.34 -1.99 -9.73
C ALA A 369 30.92 -3.12 -8.87
N PHE A 370 30.41 -3.33 -7.66
CA PHE A 370 31.03 -4.21 -6.68
C PHE A 370 30.68 -5.69 -6.97
N PRO A 371 31.67 -6.55 -7.34
CA PRO A 371 31.42 -7.96 -7.56
C PRO A 371 31.28 -8.66 -6.22
N ALA A 372 30.07 -8.68 -5.68
CA ALA A 372 29.80 -9.41 -4.45
C ALA A 372 29.89 -10.93 -4.71
N LYS A 373 30.48 -11.66 -3.77
CA LYS A 373 30.51 -13.13 -3.77
C LYS A 373 30.16 -13.63 -2.38
N LEU A 374 29.43 -14.74 -2.32
CA LEU A 374 29.24 -15.46 -1.06
C LEU A 374 30.59 -15.95 -0.54
N LYS A 375 30.79 -15.91 0.78
CA LYS A 375 31.96 -16.51 1.40
C LYS A 375 31.96 -18.02 1.16
N ARG A 376 33.16 -18.60 1.06
CA ARG A 376 33.33 -20.04 0.92
C ARG A 376 32.83 -20.72 2.19
N LEU A 377 31.94 -21.70 2.02
CA LEU A 377 31.45 -22.52 3.13
C LEU A 377 32.59 -23.40 3.66
N GLU A 378 32.86 -23.29 4.95
CA GLU A 378 33.74 -24.21 5.67
C GLU A 378 32.95 -25.47 6.02
N THR A 379 33.41 -26.63 5.56
CA THR A 379 32.71 -27.92 5.76
C THR A 379 33.31 -28.76 6.87
N LYS A 380 34.33 -28.26 7.58
CA LYS A 380 34.97 -28.97 8.68
C LYS A 380 34.03 -28.98 9.88
N LEU A 381 33.74 -30.17 10.41
CA LEU A 381 32.97 -30.32 11.65
C LEU A 381 33.61 -29.52 12.79
N ASN A 382 32.79 -28.77 13.52
CA ASN A 382 33.25 -27.98 14.66
C ASN A 382 32.92 -28.63 16.02
N GLY A 383 32.23 -29.78 16.01
CA GLY A 383 31.91 -30.57 17.19
C GLY A 383 30.58 -30.21 17.88
N LEU A 384 29.91 -29.14 17.44
CA LEU A 384 28.57 -28.80 17.89
C LEU A 384 27.52 -29.64 17.14
N ARG A 385 26.48 -30.07 17.85
CA ARG A 385 25.36 -30.83 17.30
C ARG A 385 24.05 -30.19 17.76
N CYS A 386 23.20 -29.84 16.81
CA CYS A 386 21.95 -29.13 17.09
C CYS A 386 20.73 -29.93 16.61
N PRO A 387 19.56 -29.76 17.26
CA PRO A 387 18.29 -30.12 16.65
C PRO A 387 18.14 -29.46 15.28
N ALA A 388 17.60 -30.18 14.31
CA ALA A 388 17.46 -29.76 12.93
C ALA A 388 16.08 -30.11 12.40
N CYS A 389 15.36 -29.13 11.87
CA CYS A 389 14.11 -29.38 11.16
C CYS A 389 13.70 -28.18 10.31
N TYR A 390 12.77 -28.43 9.39
CA TYR A 390 12.08 -27.41 8.61
C TYR A 390 10.65 -27.91 8.37
N ALA A 391 9.66 -27.15 8.79
CA ALA A 391 8.26 -27.42 8.50
C ALA A 391 7.55 -26.16 7.99
N SER A 392 6.86 -26.31 6.87
CA SER A 392 5.94 -25.30 6.34
C SER A 392 4.56 -25.47 6.98
N PHE A 393 3.87 -24.35 7.20
CA PHE A 393 2.54 -24.24 7.81
C PHE A 393 2.43 -24.75 9.25
N SER A 394 3.54 -24.80 10.00
CA SER A 394 3.60 -25.24 11.41
C SER A 394 4.35 -24.24 12.28
N ASP A 395 4.04 -24.23 13.58
CA ASP A 395 4.75 -23.45 14.62
C ASP A 395 5.87 -24.26 15.31
N SER A 396 5.97 -25.56 15.02
CA SER A 396 7.04 -26.43 15.52
C SER A 396 7.36 -27.56 14.54
N CYS A 397 8.53 -28.17 14.68
CA CYS A 397 8.94 -29.34 13.89
C CYS A 397 9.78 -30.32 14.73
N SER A 398 9.77 -31.60 14.34
CA SER A 398 10.35 -32.73 15.09
C SER A 398 11.86 -32.84 14.96
N ASP A 399 12.50 -33.36 16.01
CA ASP A 399 13.94 -33.27 16.26
C ASP A 399 14.77 -34.33 15.52
N GLU A 400 15.21 -34.00 14.30
CA GLU A 400 16.42 -34.60 13.76
C GLU A 400 17.65 -33.88 14.33
N THR A 401 18.85 -34.43 14.16
CA THR A 401 20.09 -33.74 14.58
C THR A 401 20.99 -33.48 13.40
N VAL A 402 21.67 -32.34 13.40
CA VAL A 402 22.68 -31.98 12.39
C VAL A 402 24.00 -31.67 13.09
N ASP A 403 25.10 -32.14 12.51
CA ASP A 403 26.45 -31.79 12.95
C ASP A 403 26.86 -30.46 12.30
N CYS A 404 27.27 -29.51 13.13
CA CYS A 404 27.60 -28.15 12.71
C CYS A 404 29.03 -28.07 12.14
N VAL A 405 29.23 -27.10 11.24
CA VAL A 405 30.51 -26.92 10.54
C VAL A 405 31.05 -25.51 10.65
N GLY A 406 32.38 -25.38 10.61
CA GLY A 406 33.07 -24.09 10.58
C GLY A 406 32.64 -23.18 11.73
N SER A 407 32.10 -22.01 11.39
CA SER A 407 31.70 -20.96 12.34
C SER A 407 30.27 -21.09 12.88
N GLU A 408 29.52 -22.13 12.49
CA GLU A 408 28.17 -22.45 12.99
C GLU A 408 28.23 -22.83 14.48
N SER A 409 28.15 -21.85 15.38
CA SER A 409 28.46 -22.00 16.82
C SER A 409 27.23 -21.88 17.73
N HIS A 410 26.04 -21.74 17.15
CA HIS A 410 24.78 -21.62 17.90
C HIS A 410 23.77 -22.62 17.35
N CYS A 411 22.92 -23.14 18.24
CA CYS A 411 21.70 -23.83 17.85
C CYS A 411 20.56 -22.81 17.84
N ILE A 412 19.74 -22.85 16.79
CA ILE A 412 18.56 -21.98 16.67
C ILE A 412 17.28 -22.80 16.71
N ASP A 413 16.26 -22.23 17.34
CA ASP A 413 14.86 -22.63 17.20
C ASP A 413 14.06 -21.38 16.81
N LEU A 414 13.57 -21.38 15.57
CA LEU A 414 12.95 -20.23 14.94
C LEU A 414 11.56 -20.60 14.46
N ALA A 415 10.58 -19.81 14.88
CA ALA A 415 9.24 -19.81 14.33
C ALA A 415 8.91 -18.44 13.74
N GLY A 416 8.14 -18.44 12.65
CA GLY A 416 7.75 -17.20 11.99
C GLY A 416 6.77 -17.41 10.85
N PHE A 417 6.66 -16.37 10.04
CA PHE A 417 5.83 -16.32 8.86
C PHE A 417 6.70 -16.01 7.64
N ILE A 418 6.39 -16.65 6.52
CA ILE A 418 6.87 -16.30 5.19
C ILE A 418 5.65 -15.82 4.42
N HIS A 419 5.66 -14.57 4.03
CA HIS A 419 4.70 -13.97 3.13
C HIS A 419 5.21 -14.13 1.70
N THR A 420 4.44 -14.73 0.79
CA THR A 420 4.74 -14.84 -0.64
C THR A 420 3.60 -14.25 -1.47
N GLY A 421 3.77 -13.03 -1.97
CA GLY A 421 2.75 -12.24 -2.63
C GLY A 421 1.66 -11.88 -1.63
N GLU A 422 0.48 -12.48 -1.81
CA GLU A 422 -0.66 -12.34 -0.90
C GLU A 422 -0.81 -13.53 0.08
N ALA A 423 -0.04 -14.61 -0.12
CA ALA A 423 -0.09 -15.79 0.73
C ALA A 423 0.82 -15.61 1.96
N THR A 424 0.36 -16.03 3.14
CA THR A 424 1.19 -16.10 4.33
C THR A 424 1.25 -17.54 4.83
N GLY A 425 2.45 -18.13 4.85
CA GLY A 425 2.71 -19.45 5.39
C GLY A 425 3.48 -19.36 6.70
N LYS A 426 3.06 -20.09 7.72
CA LYS A 426 3.87 -20.30 8.93
C LYS A 426 5.11 -21.13 8.59
N VAL A 427 6.23 -20.88 9.28
CA VAL A 427 7.43 -21.70 9.16
C VAL A 427 8.01 -21.94 10.54
N ALA A 428 8.43 -23.17 10.79
CA ALA A 428 9.24 -23.54 11.94
C ALA A 428 10.54 -24.19 11.45
N MET A 429 11.67 -23.78 12.01
CA MET A 429 12.97 -24.33 11.65
C MET A 429 13.92 -24.39 12.85
N LYS A 430 14.67 -25.49 12.92
CA LYS A 430 15.77 -25.68 13.88
C LYS A 430 17.04 -26.02 13.13
N GLY A 431 18.19 -25.63 13.66
CA GLY A 431 19.47 -26.01 13.05
C GLY A 431 20.69 -25.34 13.66
N CYS A 432 21.83 -25.52 13.00
CA CYS A 432 23.05 -24.79 13.31
C CYS A 432 23.03 -23.41 12.66
N ALA A 433 23.57 -22.42 13.35
CA ALA A 433 23.70 -21.07 12.83
C ALA A 433 25.01 -20.41 13.24
N THR A 434 25.47 -19.45 12.43
CA THR A 434 26.54 -18.54 12.85
C THR A 434 25.97 -17.48 13.82
N PRO A 435 26.83 -16.84 14.66
CA PRO A 435 26.37 -15.84 15.63
C PRO A 435 25.57 -14.68 15.01
N ALA A 436 25.86 -14.37 13.74
CA ALA A 436 25.21 -13.31 12.97
C ALA A 436 23.70 -13.52 12.79
N VAL A 437 23.22 -14.77 12.74
CA VAL A 437 21.79 -15.10 12.61
C VAL A 437 21.00 -14.71 13.86
N CYS A 438 21.66 -14.74 15.01
CA CYS A 438 21.06 -14.44 16.31
C CYS A 438 20.96 -12.92 16.56
N ALA A 439 21.55 -12.11 15.68
CA ALA A 439 21.38 -10.66 15.74
C ALA A 439 19.97 -10.28 15.24
N PRO A 440 19.26 -9.34 15.89
CA PRO A 440 17.93 -8.87 15.50
C PRO A 440 17.82 -8.32 14.07
N ILE A 441 18.96 -8.11 13.42
CA ILE A 441 19.15 -7.41 12.16
C ILE A 441 19.06 -8.36 10.95
N LEU A 442 19.50 -9.63 11.10
CA LEU A 442 19.40 -10.66 10.06
C LEU A 442 18.28 -11.65 10.33
N GLY A 443 17.98 -11.91 11.62
CA GLY A 443 16.80 -12.63 12.07
C GLY A 443 15.54 -11.74 12.07
N GLY A 444 15.50 -10.67 11.28
CA GLY A 444 14.39 -9.75 11.17
C GLY A 444 14.08 -9.49 9.70
N ALA A 445 12.81 -9.65 9.33
CA ALA A 445 12.19 -9.42 8.03
C ALA A 445 13.12 -9.16 6.83
N ALA A 446 13.47 -10.23 6.09
CA ALA A 446 14.04 -10.10 4.76
C ALA A 446 12.89 -10.00 3.74
N THR A 447 12.87 -8.93 2.95
CA THR A 447 11.92 -8.78 1.83
C THR A 447 12.65 -8.99 0.51
N PHE A 448 12.24 -9.98 -0.28
CA PHE A 448 12.84 -10.36 -1.54
C PHE A 448 11.78 -10.70 -2.58
N THR A 449 11.68 -9.93 -3.67
CA THR A 449 10.79 -10.18 -4.84
C THR A 449 9.48 -10.90 -4.50
N GLY A 450 8.59 -10.19 -3.80
CA GLY A 450 7.29 -10.75 -3.41
C GLY A 450 7.35 -11.79 -2.29
N ILE A 451 8.47 -11.98 -1.61
CA ILE A 451 8.61 -12.86 -0.43
C ILE A 451 9.11 -12.02 0.75
N SER A 452 8.33 -11.83 1.81
CA SER A 452 8.82 -11.24 3.07
C SER A 452 8.76 -12.25 4.21
N SER A 453 9.64 -12.13 5.20
CA SER A 453 9.56 -12.96 6.41
C SER A 453 9.25 -12.12 7.64
N ALA A 454 8.65 -12.74 8.66
CA ALA A 454 8.47 -12.14 9.98
C ALA A 454 8.77 -13.21 11.02
N ILE A 455 9.78 -12.98 11.85
CA ILE A 455 10.18 -13.93 12.88
C ILE A 455 9.40 -13.60 14.15
N THR A 456 8.65 -14.59 14.66
CA THR A 456 7.81 -14.43 15.87
C THR A 456 8.49 -14.94 17.11
N ASN A 457 9.29 -16.00 16.98
CA ASN A 457 10.12 -16.53 18.05
C ASN A 457 11.50 -16.89 17.47
N LEU A 458 12.54 -16.53 18.21
CA LEU A 458 13.91 -16.94 17.93
C LEU A 458 14.58 -17.22 19.26
N GLU A 459 14.82 -18.51 19.52
CA GLU A 459 15.71 -18.95 20.58
C GLU A 459 17.06 -19.30 19.97
N SER A 460 18.13 -18.80 20.57
CA SER A 460 19.49 -19.11 20.16
C SER A 460 20.35 -19.34 21.38
N ASP A 461 21.03 -20.48 21.42
CA ASP A 461 21.92 -20.81 22.52
C ASP A 461 23.30 -21.24 22.02
N ARG A 462 24.33 -20.89 22.81
CA ARG A 462 25.69 -21.43 22.66
C ARG A 462 25.72 -22.71 23.48
N SER A 463 25.84 -23.85 22.81
CA SER A 463 25.81 -25.15 23.47
C SER A 463 26.78 -25.27 24.64
N ASN A 464 26.22 -25.17 25.84
CA ASN A 464 26.55 -26.01 26.98
C ASN A 464 25.46 -25.97 28.08
N ASP A 465 24.23 -25.57 27.77
CA ASP A 465 23.12 -25.64 28.73
C ASP A 465 22.44 -27.04 28.67
N PRO A 466 22.45 -27.85 29.75
CA PRO A 466 21.89 -29.21 29.77
C PRO A 466 20.36 -29.28 29.62
N SER A 467 19.67 -28.15 29.52
CA SER A 467 18.21 -28.03 29.53
C SER A 467 17.51 -28.56 28.25
N TYR A 468 18.26 -28.84 27.18
CA TYR A 468 17.72 -29.29 25.88
C TYR A 468 17.82 -30.80 25.61
N LEU A 469 18.25 -31.60 26.59
CA LEU A 469 18.33 -33.07 26.48
C LEU A 469 17.25 -33.81 27.30
N SER A 470 16.18 -33.13 27.72
CA SER A 470 15.09 -33.70 28.54
C SER A 470 13.79 -33.85 27.78
#